data_AF-A0A2K5W081-F1
#
_entry.id   AF-A0A2K5W081-F1
#
_cell.length_a   1.000
_cell.length_b   1.000
_cell.length_c   1.000
_cell.angle_alpha   90.00
_cell.angle_beta   90.00
_cell.angle_gamma   90.00
#
_symmetry.space_group_name_H-M   'P 1'
#
loop_
_entity.id
_entity.type
_entity.pdbx_description
1 polymer ?
#
loop_
_entity_poly.entity_id
_entity_poly.type
_entity_poly.pdbx_seq_one_letter_code
_entity_poly.pdbx_strand_id
1 'polypeptide(L)'
;MDCPGGTAQKEGRERERWGGKRGGRKGGGRKRERKKRRRREEGERERGRWKEEEREWKGQGQPWKGQGNWGPEDAPGSGWPPDHAPATLLASALTLLFGALTSLFLWYCYRLGSQDIQALGAGSRARGVRGGPVGCSEAGGPSRRGPGDPGEGPRTEGLVSRRLRAYARRYSWAGMGRVRRAAQGGPGPGRGPGVLGIQRPGLLFLPDLPSAPFVPRDAQRHDVELLESSFPAILRDFGAVSWDFSGTTPLPRGWSPPLAPGCYQLLLYQAGRCQPSNCRRCPGAYRALRGLRSFMSANTFGNAGFSVLLPGARLEGRCGPTNARVRCHLGLKIPPGCELVVGGEPQCWAEGHCLLVDDSFLHTVAHNGSPEDGPRVVFIVDLWHPNVAGAERQALDFVFAPDP
;
A
#
# COMPACT_ATOMS: atom_id res chain seq x y z
N MET A 1 50.70 17.48 -58.39
CA MET A 1 50.06 18.80 -58.21
C MET A 1 49.40 18.82 -56.84
N ASP A 2 50.16 18.65 -55.75
CA ASP A 2 51.24 19.47 -55.17
C ASP A 2 50.71 20.37 -54.07
N CYS A 3 51.33 20.23 -52.89
CA CYS A 3 51.20 21.07 -51.70
C CYS A 3 51.74 22.50 -51.97
N PRO A 4 51.56 23.43 -51.02
CA PRO A 4 52.52 23.57 -49.89
C PRO A 4 51.79 23.86 -48.55
N GLY A 5 52.37 23.79 -47.35
CA GLY A 5 53.76 23.68 -46.90
C GLY A 5 54.09 24.76 -45.84
N GLY A 6 54.40 24.32 -44.61
CA GLY A 6 55.21 25.02 -43.58
C GLY A 6 54.45 25.76 -42.45
N THR A 7 54.88 25.86 -41.19
CA THR A 7 56.02 25.36 -40.36
C THR A 7 55.70 25.84 -38.91
N ALA A 8 55.64 24.99 -37.87
CA ALA A 8 56.68 24.66 -36.87
C ALA A 8 57.44 25.85 -36.17
N GLN A 9 57.13 26.11 -34.88
CA GLN A 9 58.00 26.54 -33.74
C GLN A 9 57.06 26.93 -32.57
N LYS A 10 57.20 26.53 -31.30
CA LYS A 10 58.38 26.20 -30.49
C LYS A 10 57.90 25.47 -29.21
N GLU A 11 58.52 24.35 -28.87
CA GLU A 11 58.49 23.76 -27.52
C GLU A 11 59.32 24.59 -26.53
N GLY A 12 58.99 24.49 -25.23
CA GLY A 12 59.96 24.70 -24.15
C GLY A 12 59.71 25.86 -23.18
N ARG A 13 58.89 25.63 -22.15
CA ARG A 13 59.27 25.99 -20.75
C ARG A 13 58.39 25.26 -19.73
N GLU A 14 58.90 24.11 -19.31
CA GLU A 14 58.53 23.41 -18.10
C GLU A 14 59.15 24.12 -16.87
N ARG A 15 58.53 23.93 -15.70
CA ARG A 15 59.03 24.19 -14.32
C ARG A 15 58.86 25.60 -13.76
N GLU A 16 57.82 25.76 -12.93
CA GLU A 16 57.90 26.18 -11.51
C GLU A 16 56.51 26.52 -10.96
N ARG A 17 55.83 25.55 -10.33
CA ARG A 17 54.95 25.78 -9.17
C ARG A 17 54.42 24.47 -8.58
N TRP A 18 55.33 23.70 -7.98
CA TRP A 18 54.95 22.72 -6.97
C TRP A 18 55.23 23.35 -5.60
N GLY A 19 54.17 23.62 -4.84
CA GLY A 19 54.26 24.14 -3.50
C GLY A 19 52.96 23.96 -2.72
N GLY A 20 52.81 22.80 -2.08
CA GLY A 20 52.01 22.65 -0.86
C GLY A 20 50.55 22.19 -1.02
N LYS A 21 50.33 20.88 -0.83
CA LYS A 21 49.34 20.30 0.12
C LYS A 21 49.34 18.77 0.04
N ARG A 22 50.34 18.14 0.67
CA ARG A 22 50.23 16.73 1.12
C ARG A 22 49.75 16.74 2.57
N GLY A 23 48.48 16.40 2.79
CA GLY A 23 47.93 16.18 4.12
C GLY A 23 46.47 15.75 4.03
N GLY A 24 46.17 14.49 4.35
CA GLY A 24 44.78 14.03 4.56
C GLY A 24 44.29 12.84 3.73
N ARG A 25 45.13 11.83 3.43
CA ARG A 25 44.67 10.57 2.80
C ARG A 25 44.92 9.34 3.68
N LYS A 26 44.40 9.33 4.91
CA LYS A 26 44.36 8.11 5.76
C LYS A 26 42.99 7.80 6.41
N GLY A 27 41.97 8.64 6.24
CA GLY A 27 40.64 8.45 6.87
C GLY A 27 39.56 7.74 6.02
N GLY A 28 39.68 7.75 4.69
CA GLY A 28 38.63 7.27 3.78
C GLY A 28 38.54 5.74 3.64
N GLY A 29 39.68 5.04 3.71
CA GLY A 29 39.74 3.57 3.59
C GLY A 29 39.05 2.87 4.75
N ARG A 30 39.36 3.28 5.99
CA ARG A 30 38.76 2.72 7.22
C ARG A 30 37.24 2.91 7.28
N LYS A 31 36.70 4.05 6.80
CA LYS A 31 35.25 4.29 6.75
C LYS A 31 34.55 3.40 5.71
N ARG A 32 35.15 3.20 4.52
CA ARG A 32 34.60 2.29 3.49
C ARG A 32 34.61 0.84 3.95
N GLU A 33 35.68 0.42 4.60
CA GLU A 33 35.84 -0.95 5.12
C GLU A 33 34.86 -1.23 6.26
N ARG A 34 34.65 -0.28 7.18
CA ARG A 34 33.64 -0.37 8.24
C ARG A 34 32.21 -0.44 7.70
N LYS A 35 31.91 0.27 6.60
CA LYS A 35 30.61 0.21 5.90
C LYS A 35 30.41 -1.14 5.19
N LYS A 36 31.47 -1.70 4.58
CA LYS A 36 31.45 -3.03 3.95
C LYS A 36 31.24 -4.14 4.97
N ARG A 37 31.90 -4.04 6.13
CA ARG A 37 31.75 -4.97 7.25
C ARG A 37 30.35 -4.92 7.85
N ARG A 38 29.78 -3.72 8.08
CA ARG A 38 28.37 -3.58 8.52
C ARG A 38 27.37 -4.22 7.57
N ARG A 39 27.53 -4.03 6.25
CA ARG A 39 26.66 -4.68 5.25
C ARG A 39 26.76 -6.20 5.25
N ARG A 40 27.95 -6.75 5.55
CA ARG A 40 28.16 -8.20 5.64
C ARG A 40 27.50 -8.76 6.90
N GLU A 41 27.67 -8.09 8.04
CA GLU A 41 27.04 -8.46 9.32
C GLU A 41 25.51 -8.36 9.24
N GLU A 42 24.97 -7.35 8.54
CA GLU A 42 23.54 -7.18 8.29
C GLU A 42 22.98 -8.30 7.40
N GLY A 43 23.67 -8.65 6.31
CA GLY A 43 23.28 -9.78 5.44
C GLY A 43 23.46 -11.17 6.08
N GLU A 44 24.32 -11.32 7.09
CA GLU A 44 24.44 -12.53 7.90
C GLU A 44 23.32 -12.63 8.96
N ARG A 45 22.93 -11.51 9.58
CA ARG A 45 21.77 -11.43 10.49
C ARG A 45 20.46 -11.72 9.77
N GLU A 46 20.28 -11.17 8.56
CA GLU A 46 19.14 -11.50 7.72
C GLU A 46 19.13 -13.00 7.43
N ARG A 47 20.23 -13.57 6.93
CA ARG A 47 20.33 -15.03 6.70
C ARG A 47 20.03 -15.89 7.93
N GLY A 48 20.38 -15.42 9.12
CA GLY A 48 20.01 -16.06 10.39
C GLY A 48 18.50 -16.07 10.62
N ARG A 49 17.85 -14.91 10.47
CA ARG A 49 16.38 -14.76 10.55
C ARG A 49 15.67 -15.65 9.52
N TRP A 50 16.21 -15.77 8.30
CA TRP A 50 15.68 -16.66 7.26
C TRP A 50 15.68 -18.14 7.70
N LYS A 51 16.73 -18.62 8.35
CA LYS A 51 16.80 -20.01 8.82
C LYS A 51 15.84 -20.30 9.97
N GLU A 52 15.54 -19.29 10.78
CA GLU A 52 14.60 -19.38 11.89
C GLU A 52 13.15 -19.42 11.39
N GLU A 53 12.78 -18.52 10.48
CA GLU A 53 11.46 -18.51 9.82
C GLU A 53 11.23 -19.78 8.96
N GLU A 54 12.26 -20.32 8.31
CA GLU A 54 12.16 -21.57 7.54
C GLU A 54 11.94 -22.79 8.46
N ARG A 55 12.53 -22.80 9.66
CA ARG A 55 12.30 -23.85 10.68
C ARG A 55 10.89 -23.76 11.25
N GLU A 56 10.41 -22.55 11.52
CA GLU A 56 9.04 -22.31 11.99
C GLU A 56 8.01 -22.71 10.93
N TRP A 57 8.29 -22.45 9.66
CA TRP A 57 7.47 -22.86 8.52
C TRP A 57 7.44 -24.38 8.31
N LYS A 58 8.57 -25.07 8.49
CA LYS A 58 8.66 -26.54 8.38
C LYS A 58 8.05 -27.26 9.59
N GLY A 59 7.98 -26.61 10.76
CA GLY A 59 7.39 -27.18 11.98
C GLY A 59 5.87 -27.26 12.00
N GLN A 60 5.17 -26.57 11.09
CA GLN A 60 3.70 -26.49 11.07
C GLN A 60 3.03 -27.50 10.12
N GLY A 61 3.76 -28.49 9.60
CA GLY A 61 3.23 -29.55 8.76
C GLY A 61 3.40 -30.93 9.38
N GLN A 62 2.52 -31.33 10.30
CA GLN A 62 2.36 -32.75 10.62
C GLN A 62 1.22 -33.36 9.77
N PRO A 63 1.43 -34.52 9.13
CA PRO A 63 0.38 -35.20 8.39
C PRO A 63 -0.49 -36.04 9.33
N TRP A 64 -1.81 -35.81 9.29
CA TRP A 64 -2.78 -36.76 9.83
C TRP A 64 -2.71 -38.06 9.01
N LYS A 65 -2.18 -39.12 9.62
CA LYS A 65 -2.44 -40.51 9.21
C LYS A 65 -3.66 -40.99 9.98
N GLY A 66 -4.74 -41.28 9.26
CA GLY A 66 -5.84 -42.11 9.78
C GLY A 66 -5.62 -43.56 9.36
N GLN A 67 -5.82 -44.51 10.29
CA GLN A 67 -6.56 -45.77 10.09
C GLN A 67 -6.61 -46.55 11.41
N GLY A 68 -7.77 -47.13 11.74
CA GLY A 68 -7.87 -48.11 12.84
C GLY A 68 -9.28 -48.28 13.42
N ASN A 69 -10.12 -49.01 12.71
CA ASN A 69 -11.42 -49.54 13.13
C ASN A 69 -11.23 -50.71 14.13
N TRP A 70 -11.90 -50.72 15.29
CA TRP A 70 -12.18 -51.94 16.08
C TRP A 70 -13.48 -51.78 16.88
N GLY A 71 -14.33 -52.81 16.81
CA GLY A 71 -15.56 -52.99 17.56
C GLY A 71 -15.34 -53.51 18.99
N PRO A 72 -16.44 -53.84 19.71
CA PRO A 72 -16.50 -53.77 21.17
C PRO A 72 -16.50 -55.14 21.84
N GLU A 73 -15.68 -55.41 22.84
CA GLU A 73 -15.93 -56.46 23.85
C GLU A 73 -15.24 -56.15 25.21
N ASP A 74 -16.04 -56.38 26.26
CA ASP A 74 -15.74 -56.89 27.61
C ASP A 74 -15.09 -56.05 28.72
N ALA A 75 -15.89 -55.87 29.78
CA ALA A 75 -15.48 -55.63 31.17
C ALA A 75 -15.21 -56.97 31.89
N PRO A 76 -14.47 -56.96 33.02
CA PRO A 76 -15.17 -57.03 34.31
C PRO A 76 -14.50 -56.19 35.43
N GLY A 77 -15.24 -56.00 36.52
CA GLY A 77 -15.02 -54.94 37.52
C GLY A 77 -14.12 -55.26 38.71
N SER A 78 -13.99 -54.27 39.60
CA SER A 78 -14.16 -54.39 41.07
C SER A 78 -13.68 -53.13 41.81
N GLY A 79 -14.43 -52.73 42.85
CA GLY A 79 -13.89 -52.06 44.04
C GLY A 79 -14.12 -50.55 44.20
N TRP A 80 -15.11 -50.17 45.01
CA TRP A 80 -15.17 -48.86 45.69
C TRP A 80 -14.34 -48.91 47.00
N PRO A 81 -13.90 -47.75 47.54
CA PRO A 81 -14.70 -47.08 48.58
C PRO A 81 -14.80 -45.54 48.41
N PRO A 82 -15.69 -44.86 49.16
CA PRO A 82 -16.06 -43.47 48.93
C PRO A 82 -15.21 -42.52 49.79
N ASP A 83 -14.84 -41.36 49.26
CA ASP A 83 -14.42 -40.23 50.09
C ASP A 83 -14.80 -38.89 49.43
N HIS A 84 -15.14 -37.96 50.31
CA HIS A 84 -15.90 -36.75 50.10
C HIS A 84 -15.23 -35.67 49.22
N ALA A 85 -16.07 -34.85 48.57
CA ALA A 85 -15.74 -33.73 47.68
C ALA A 85 -14.84 -32.63 48.31
N PRO A 86 -14.22 -31.75 47.48
CA PRO A 86 -14.94 -30.55 47.05
C PRO A 86 -14.58 -30.13 45.61
N ALA A 87 -15.16 -30.80 44.60
CA ALA A 87 -15.08 -30.33 43.20
C ALA A 87 -16.08 -29.20 42.88
N THR A 88 -16.95 -28.82 43.83
CA THR A 88 -18.06 -27.88 43.60
C THR A 88 -17.70 -26.40 43.80
N LEU A 89 -16.55 -26.07 44.41
CA LEU A 89 -16.13 -24.68 44.63
C LEU A 89 -15.32 -24.07 43.48
N LEU A 90 -14.57 -24.88 42.72
CA LEU A 90 -13.85 -24.39 41.53
C LEU A 90 -14.78 -24.11 40.35
N ALA A 91 -15.88 -24.87 40.26
CA ALA A 91 -16.90 -24.70 39.23
C ALA A 91 -17.69 -23.38 39.37
N SER A 92 -17.94 -22.93 40.61
CA SER A 92 -18.65 -21.66 40.86
C SER A 92 -17.77 -20.42 40.62
N ALA A 93 -16.46 -20.51 40.87
CA ALA A 93 -15.54 -19.42 40.59
C ALA A 93 -15.34 -19.19 39.07
N LEU A 94 -15.29 -20.28 38.29
CA LEU A 94 -15.18 -20.21 36.83
C LEU A 94 -16.45 -19.65 36.19
N THR A 95 -17.64 -20.06 36.65
CA THR A 95 -18.90 -19.52 36.12
C THR A 95 -19.08 -18.03 36.43
N LEU A 96 -18.65 -17.56 37.61
CA LEU A 96 -18.63 -16.12 37.93
C LEU A 96 -17.65 -15.34 37.05
N LEU A 97 -16.47 -15.91 36.75
CA LEU A 97 -15.49 -15.28 35.85
C LEU A 97 -16.04 -15.16 34.42
N PHE A 98 -16.64 -16.22 33.88
CA PHE A 98 -17.26 -16.18 32.56
C PHE A 98 -18.47 -15.23 32.52
N GLY A 99 -19.28 -15.18 33.58
CA GLY A 99 -20.37 -14.21 33.72
C GLY A 99 -19.90 -12.76 33.76
N ALA A 100 -18.78 -12.46 34.43
CA ALA A 100 -18.19 -11.13 34.47
C ALA A 100 -17.60 -10.73 33.11
N LEU A 101 -16.90 -11.63 32.44
CA LEU A 101 -16.31 -11.40 31.12
C LEU A 101 -17.36 -11.17 30.03
N THR A 102 -18.44 -11.97 30.04
CA THR A 102 -19.57 -11.78 29.11
C THR A 102 -20.32 -10.49 29.39
N SER A 103 -20.50 -10.11 30.66
CA SER A 103 -21.11 -8.82 31.03
C SER A 103 -20.25 -7.63 30.60
N LEU A 104 -18.93 -7.71 30.74
CA LEU A 104 -17.98 -6.71 30.24
C LEU A 104 -17.98 -6.62 28.71
N PHE A 105 -18.07 -7.74 28.02
CA PHE A 105 -18.19 -7.80 26.56
C PHE A 105 -19.49 -7.16 26.07
N LEU A 106 -20.64 -7.50 26.69
CA LEU A 106 -21.93 -6.89 26.37
C LEU A 106 -21.97 -5.40 26.70
N TRP A 107 -21.36 -4.97 27.81
CA TRP A 107 -21.21 -3.56 28.14
C TRP A 107 -20.31 -2.83 27.13
N TYR A 108 -19.23 -3.45 26.68
CA TYR A 108 -18.35 -2.91 25.63
C TYR A 108 -19.10 -2.78 24.29
N CYS A 109 -19.83 -3.82 23.89
CA CYS A 109 -20.69 -3.80 22.70
C CYS A 109 -21.80 -2.74 22.80
N TYR A 110 -22.45 -2.59 23.97
CA TYR A 110 -23.45 -1.56 24.22
C TYR A 110 -22.83 -0.15 24.16
N ARG A 111 -21.63 0.04 24.71
CA ARG A 111 -20.94 1.33 24.68
C ARG A 111 -20.51 1.70 23.25
N LEU A 112 -19.99 0.75 22.47
CA LEU A 112 -19.68 0.95 21.05
C LEU A 112 -20.94 1.28 20.24
N GLY A 113 -22.03 0.51 20.42
CA GLY A 113 -23.30 0.78 19.74
C GLY A 113 -23.96 2.10 20.15
N SER A 114 -23.78 2.55 21.41
CA SER A 114 -24.32 3.83 21.88
C SER A 114 -23.57 5.04 21.33
N GLN A 115 -22.29 4.90 20.93
CA GLN A 115 -21.55 5.98 20.26
C GLN A 115 -21.97 6.16 18.79
N ASP A 116 -22.43 5.11 18.12
CA ASP A 116 -22.95 5.19 16.75
C ASP A 116 -24.41 5.69 16.70
N ILE A 117 -25.23 5.42 17.73
CA ILE A 117 -26.63 5.89 17.79
C ILE A 117 -26.74 7.40 18.08
N GLN A 118 -25.79 8.00 18.82
CA GLN A 118 -25.79 9.45 19.06
C GLN A 118 -25.36 10.28 17.84
N ALA A 119 -24.69 9.67 16.84
CA ALA A 119 -24.37 10.31 15.58
C ALA A 119 -25.53 10.31 14.56
N LEU A 120 -26.55 9.46 14.76
CA LEU A 120 -27.71 9.33 13.87
C LEU A 120 -29.02 9.91 14.45
N GLY A 121 -29.01 10.40 15.70
CA GLY A 121 -30.20 10.93 16.40
C GLY A 121 -30.42 12.45 16.36
N ALA A 122 -29.49 13.24 15.79
CA ALA A 122 -29.58 14.70 15.75
C ALA A 122 -30.13 15.25 14.42
N GLY A 123 -31.03 14.51 13.76
CA GLY A 123 -31.53 14.88 12.43
C GLY A 123 -32.92 14.34 12.12
N SER A 124 -33.92 14.64 12.95
CA SER A 124 -35.33 14.79 12.52
C SER A 124 -36.26 15.04 13.70
N ARG A 125 -36.68 16.29 13.88
CA ARG A 125 -38.03 16.60 14.39
C ARG A 125 -38.68 17.58 13.44
N ALA A 126 -39.53 17.02 12.58
CA ALA A 126 -40.49 17.75 11.79
C ALA A 126 -41.54 18.40 12.71
N ARG A 127 -41.93 19.65 12.41
CA ARG A 127 -43.22 20.19 12.84
C ARG A 127 -43.76 21.17 11.81
N GLY A 128 -44.85 20.76 11.16
CA GLY A 128 -46.04 21.59 10.97
C GLY A 128 -46.07 22.57 9.79
N VAL A 129 -46.74 22.15 8.73
CA VAL A 129 -47.31 22.99 7.66
C VAL A 129 -48.33 24.00 8.22
N ARG A 130 -48.29 25.26 7.76
CA ARG A 130 -49.47 26.12 7.51
C ARG A 130 -49.13 27.35 6.66
N GLY A 131 -49.84 27.50 5.53
CA GLY A 131 -50.35 28.75 4.93
C GLY A 131 -49.37 29.79 4.34
N GLY A 132 -49.47 30.07 3.03
CA GLY A 132 -48.86 31.27 2.38
C GLY A 132 -49.66 32.56 2.67
N PRO A 133 -49.59 33.63 1.85
CA PRO A 133 -48.72 33.90 0.68
C PRO A 133 -48.10 35.33 0.65
N VAL A 134 -47.40 35.67 -0.46
CA VAL A 134 -47.10 37.02 -1.00
C VAL A 134 -45.94 37.83 -0.39
N GLY A 135 -45.08 38.38 -1.27
CA GLY A 135 -44.33 39.62 -1.00
C GLY A 135 -42.99 39.74 -1.72
N CYS A 136 -42.99 40.20 -2.97
CA CYS A 136 -41.83 40.89 -3.55
C CYS A 136 -41.70 42.28 -2.90
N SER A 137 -40.49 42.67 -2.46
CA SER A 137 -39.87 43.99 -2.73
C SER A 137 -38.61 44.27 -1.89
N GLU A 138 -37.60 44.73 -2.62
CA GLU A 138 -36.66 45.85 -2.36
C GLU A 138 -35.69 45.90 -1.15
N ALA A 139 -34.42 45.97 -1.54
CA ALA A 139 -33.42 47.01 -1.22
C ALA A 139 -33.18 47.49 0.23
N GLY A 140 -31.89 47.50 0.61
CA GLY A 140 -31.32 48.60 1.41
C GLY A 140 -30.34 48.21 2.51
N GLY A 141 -29.07 48.58 2.35
CA GLY A 141 -28.23 49.06 3.46
C GLY A 141 -27.05 48.18 3.93
N PRO A 142 -25.79 48.66 3.82
CA PRO A 142 -24.62 47.97 4.36
C PRO A 142 -24.40 48.36 5.84
N SER A 143 -24.18 47.38 6.71
CA SER A 143 -23.76 47.63 8.09
C SER A 143 -22.36 47.08 8.35
N ARG A 144 -21.40 48.00 8.42
CA ARG A 144 -20.05 47.77 8.97
C ARG A 144 -20.15 47.55 10.49
N ARG A 145 -19.63 46.44 11.01
CA ARG A 145 -19.11 46.32 12.39
C ARG A 145 -17.97 45.30 12.49
N GLY A 146 -16.80 45.79 12.92
CA GLY A 146 -15.86 45.14 13.85
C GLY A 146 -14.91 44.03 13.34
N PRO A 147 -13.58 44.14 13.55
CA PRO A 147 -12.65 43.02 13.37
C PRO A 147 -12.71 42.15 14.63
N GLY A 148 -13.52 41.11 14.58
CA GLY A 148 -13.57 40.05 15.59
C GLY A 148 -12.82 38.83 15.07
N ASP A 149 -11.71 38.52 15.73
CA ASP A 149 -10.96 37.27 15.64
C ASP A 149 -11.89 36.05 15.57
N PRO A 150 -11.81 35.16 14.55
CA PRO A 150 -12.52 33.91 14.61
C PRO A 150 -11.76 32.99 15.57
N GLY A 151 -12.24 32.93 16.81
CA GLY A 151 -11.87 31.90 17.76
C GLY A 151 -11.96 30.53 17.09
N GLU A 152 -10.81 29.96 16.75
CA GLU A 152 -10.69 28.56 16.39
C GLU A 152 -11.04 27.76 17.65
N GLY A 153 -12.27 27.26 17.72
CA GLY A 153 -12.57 26.11 18.57
C GLY A 153 -11.56 24.99 18.29
N PRO A 154 -11.29 24.11 19.26
CA PRO A 154 -10.23 23.11 19.14
C PRO A 154 -10.48 22.24 17.91
N ARG A 155 -9.73 22.50 16.82
CA ARG A 155 -9.78 21.68 15.61
C ARG A 155 -9.49 20.26 16.06
N THR A 156 -10.47 19.37 15.91
CA THR A 156 -10.29 17.94 16.15
C THR A 156 -9.13 17.48 15.29
N GLU A 157 -8.02 17.13 15.94
CA GLU A 157 -6.78 16.78 15.25
C GLU A 157 -7.04 15.56 14.36
N GLY A 158 -6.88 15.72 13.04
CA GLY A 158 -7.08 14.62 12.09
C GLY A 158 -6.21 13.40 12.43
N LEU A 159 -6.71 12.21 12.12
CA LEU A 159 -6.05 10.93 12.46
C LEU A 159 -4.60 10.85 11.99
N VAL A 160 -4.32 11.35 10.78
CA VAL A 160 -2.97 11.42 10.19
C VAL A 160 -2.04 12.26 11.06
N SER A 161 -2.47 13.46 11.48
CA SER A 161 -1.70 14.36 12.35
C SER A 161 -1.42 13.74 13.71
N ARG A 162 -2.42 13.09 14.31
CA ARG A 162 -2.27 12.38 15.60
C ARG A 162 -1.24 11.26 15.50
N ARG A 163 -1.34 10.38 14.49
CA ARG A 163 -0.39 9.28 14.27
C ARG A 163 1.01 9.82 13.96
N LEU A 164 1.13 10.89 13.18
CA LEU A 164 2.42 11.52 12.87
C LEU A 164 3.10 12.11 14.12
N ARG A 165 2.33 12.74 15.01
CA ARG A 165 2.84 13.23 16.29
C ARG A 165 3.32 12.09 17.18
N ALA A 166 2.59 10.97 17.21
CA ALA A 166 3.02 9.78 17.94
C ALA A 166 4.34 9.21 17.39
N TYR A 167 4.50 9.15 16.06
CA TYR A 167 5.78 8.79 15.43
C TYR A 167 6.90 9.73 15.88
N ALA A 168 6.72 11.03 15.76
CA ALA A 168 7.77 12.00 16.05
C ALA A 168 8.18 12.03 17.53
N ARG A 169 7.26 11.74 18.46
CA ARG A 169 7.57 11.55 19.88
C ARG A 169 8.47 10.33 20.13
N ARG A 170 8.28 9.26 19.36
CA ARG A 170 9.06 8.01 19.50
C ARG A 170 10.39 8.05 18.77
N TYR A 171 10.46 8.79 17.67
CA TYR A 171 11.60 8.84 16.77
C TYR A 171 12.13 10.28 16.64
N SER A 172 11.82 10.97 15.54
CA SER A 172 12.27 12.34 15.30
C SER A 172 11.41 13.02 14.22
N TRP A 173 11.44 14.35 14.18
CA TRP A 173 10.91 15.15 13.07
C TRP A 173 11.91 15.30 11.90
N ALA A 174 13.17 14.89 12.09
CA ALA A 174 14.23 15.11 11.11
C ALA A 174 13.90 14.45 9.75
N GLY A 175 13.99 15.23 8.67
CA GLY A 175 13.76 14.72 7.30
C GLY A 175 12.29 14.53 6.91
N MET A 176 11.33 14.96 7.73
CA MET A 176 9.88 14.75 7.50
C MET A 176 9.12 16.03 7.12
N GLY A 177 9.83 17.03 6.58
CA GLY A 177 9.26 18.36 6.33
C GLY A 177 8.01 18.33 5.46
N ARG A 178 8.01 17.54 4.36
CA ARG A 178 6.84 17.40 3.47
C ARG A 178 5.69 16.65 4.12
N VAL A 179 5.97 15.55 4.81
CA VAL A 179 4.96 14.74 5.51
C VAL A 179 4.24 15.57 6.57
N ARG A 180 4.99 16.42 7.29
CA ARG A 180 4.41 17.35 8.26
C ARG A 180 3.49 18.38 7.60
N ARG A 181 3.91 18.97 6.47
CA ARG A 181 3.07 19.91 5.71
C ARG A 181 1.81 19.23 5.16
N ALA A 182 1.93 17.99 4.66
CA ALA A 182 0.81 17.19 4.18
C ALA A 182 -0.23 16.92 5.29
N ALA A 183 0.23 16.54 6.49
CA ALA A 183 -0.65 16.26 7.63
C ALA A 183 -1.36 17.52 8.17
N GLN A 184 -0.72 18.69 8.09
CA GLN A 184 -1.29 19.95 8.55
C GLN A 184 -2.40 20.50 7.63
N GLY A 185 -2.76 19.78 6.56
CA GLY A 185 -3.71 20.29 5.58
C GLY A 185 -3.19 21.54 4.88
N GLY A 186 -1.87 21.67 4.74
CA GLY A 186 -1.25 22.72 3.92
C GLY A 186 -1.94 22.73 2.55
N PRO A 187 -2.08 23.90 1.91
CA PRO A 187 -2.96 24.09 0.78
C PRO A 187 -2.73 22.95 -0.22
N GLY A 188 -3.75 22.10 -0.39
CA GLY A 188 -3.78 21.18 -1.50
C GLY A 188 -3.59 21.96 -2.80
N PRO A 189 -3.27 21.29 -3.92
CA PRO A 189 -3.28 21.94 -5.23
C PRO A 189 -4.68 22.53 -5.46
N GLY A 190 -4.80 23.84 -5.20
CA GLY A 190 -6.09 24.50 -5.02
C GLY A 190 -6.00 25.94 -4.52
N ARG A 191 -4.81 26.45 -4.14
CA ARG A 191 -4.65 27.88 -3.82
C ARG A 191 -3.41 28.56 -4.39
N GLY A 192 -2.82 27.97 -5.43
CA GLY A 192 -1.79 28.61 -6.25
C GLY A 192 -2.13 28.48 -7.74
N PRO A 193 -1.90 29.50 -8.57
CA PRO A 193 -2.14 29.41 -10.00
C PRO A 193 -1.03 28.53 -10.62
N GLY A 194 -1.27 27.23 -10.85
CA GLY A 194 -0.32 26.42 -11.61
C GLY A 194 -0.27 24.89 -11.48
N VAL A 195 -1.13 24.21 -10.68
CA VAL A 195 -1.18 22.72 -10.70
C VAL A 195 -2.62 22.26 -10.90
N LEU A 196 -2.83 21.71 -12.10
CA LEU A 196 -4.08 21.44 -12.80
C LEU A 196 -4.99 20.46 -12.04
N GLY A 197 -6.30 20.67 -12.11
CA GLY A 197 -7.34 19.94 -11.38
C GLY A 197 -7.50 18.44 -11.70
N ILE A 198 -6.51 17.78 -12.29
CA ILE A 198 -6.53 16.37 -12.72
C ILE A 198 -5.82 15.41 -11.74
N GLN A 199 -4.96 15.90 -10.84
CA GLN A 199 -4.31 15.10 -9.81
C GLN A 199 -4.96 15.36 -8.45
N ARG A 200 -5.70 14.37 -7.92
CA ARG A 200 -6.52 14.55 -6.70
C ARG A 200 -6.52 13.29 -5.84
N PRO A 201 -5.43 12.99 -5.12
CA PRO A 201 -5.41 11.81 -4.27
C PRO A 201 -6.44 11.92 -3.14
N GLY A 202 -7.15 10.82 -2.88
CA GLY A 202 -8.27 10.81 -1.94
C GLY A 202 -7.90 10.89 -0.45
N LEU A 203 -6.65 10.60 -0.07
CA LEU A 203 -6.25 10.46 1.34
C LEU A 203 -5.05 11.33 1.72
N LEU A 204 -3.95 11.27 0.94
CA LEU A 204 -2.71 11.99 1.27
C LEU A 204 -2.04 12.56 0.02
N PHE A 205 -1.88 13.88 -0.01
CA PHE A 205 -1.01 14.55 -0.99
C PHE A 205 0.30 14.99 -0.32
N LEU A 206 1.43 14.45 -0.76
CA LEU A 206 2.76 14.88 -0.33
C LEU A 206 3.22 16.06 -1.22
N PRO A 207 3.40 17.28 -0.66
CA PRO A 207 3.75 18.46 -1.43
C PRO A 207 5.17 18.37 -1.98
N ASP A 208 5.48 19.08 -3.07
CA ASP A 208 6.84 19.17 -3.64
C ASP A 208 7.44 17.81 -4.07
N LEU A 209 6.59 16.82 -4.36
CA LEU A 209 7.00 15.66 -5.16
C LEU A 209 6.97 16.05 -6.64
N PRO A 210 8.03 15.75 -7.41
CA PRO A 210 7.95 15.80 -8.86
C PRO A 210 6.93 14.75 -9.31
N SER A 211 5.79 15.20 -9.82
CA SER A 211 4.68 14.36 -10.28
C SER A 211 4.63 14.36 -11.81
N ALA A 212 4.41 13.19 -12.41
CA ALA A 212 4.09 13.03 -13.82
C ALA A 212 3.15 11.82 -13.95
N PRO A 213 2.20 11.81 -14.91
CA PRO A 213 1.30 10.67 -15.12
C PRO A 213 2.03 9.33 -15.24
N PHE A 214 3.16 9.35 -15.95
CA PHE A 214 4.05 8.20 -16.13
C PHE A 214 5.43 8.48 -15.58
N VAL A 215 5.95 7.54 -14.78
CA VAL A 215 7.28 7.65 -14.20
C VAL A 215 8.30 6.92 -15.10
N PRO A 216 9.45 7.54 -15.43
CA PRO A 216 10.46 6.88 -16.25
C PRO A 216 10.96 5.57 -15.63
N ARG A 217 11.12 4.54 -16.46
CA ARG A 217 11.67 3.22 -16.09
C ARG A 217 12.95 3.33 -15.25
N ASP A 218 13.85 4.23 -15.64
CA ASP A 218 15.15 4.41 -14.98
C ASP A 218 15.05 4.86 -13.52
N ALA A 219 13.95 5.53 -13.15
CA ALA A 219 13.74 5.97 -11.77
C ALA A 219 13.56 4.78 -10.79
N GLN A 220 13.12 3.62 -11.29
CA GLN A 220 12.92 2.39 -10.50
C GLN A 220 13.54 1.14 -11.15
N ARG A 221 14.67 1.33 -11.84
CA ARG A 221 15.35 0.30 -12.63
C ARG A 221 15.43 -1.10 -11.98
N HIS A 222 15.89 -1.19 -10.73
CA HIS A 222 16.04 -2.50 -10.05
C HIS A 222 14.70 -3.23 -9.92
N ASP A 223 13.63 -2.53 -9.51
CA ASP A 223 12.32 -3.14 -9.29
C ASP A 223 11.68 -3.53 -10.62
N VAL A 224 11.85 -2.71 -11.67
CA VAL A 224 11.40 -3.02 -13.02
C VAL A 224 12.13 -4.24 -13.60
N GLU A 225 13.46 -4.23 -13.63
CA GLU A 225 14.26 -5.33 -14.19
C GLU A 225 13.97 -6.67 -13.45
N LEU A 226 13.72 -6.62 -12.15
CA LEU A 226 13.34 -7.80 -11.37
C LEU A 226 11.96 -8.34 -11.77
N LEU A 227 10.96 -7.46 -11.96
CA LEU A 227 9.61 -7.86 -12.37
C LEU A 227 9.60 -8.41 -13.79
N GLU A 228 10.26 -7.72 -14.73
CA GLU A 228 10.37 -8.14 -16.13
C GLU A 228 11.10 -9.49 -16.25
N SER A 229 12.21 -9.69 -15.52
CA SER A 229 12.90 -11.00 -15.50
C SER A 229 12.11 -12.11 -14.81
N SER A 230 11.19 -11.76 -13.92
CA SER A 230 10.29 -12.71 -13.24
C SER A 230 9.02 -13.01 -14.04
N PHE A 231 8.81 -12.36 -15.20
CA PHE A 231 7.60 -12.50 -16.02
C PHE A 231 7.17 -13.96 -16.27
N PRO A 232 8.05 -14.89 -16.70
CA PRO A 232 7.62 -16.27 -16.96
C PRO A 232 7.09 -16.98 -15.71
N ALA A 233 7.65 -16.66 -14.55
CA ALA A 233 7.20 -17.23 -13.28
C ALA A 233 5.85 -16.66 -12.84
N ILE A 234 5.67 -15.34 -12.99
CA ILE A 234 4.42 -14.65 -12.65
C ILE A 234 3.28 -15.10 -13.58
N LEU A 235 3.55 -15.26 -14.88
CA LEU A 235 2.57 -15.72 -15.87
C LEU A 235 2.13 -17.17 -15.60
N ARG A 236 3.06 -18.06 -15.26
CA ARG A 236 2.73 -19.45 -14.87
C ARG A 236 1.85 -19.49 -13.63
N ASP A 237 2.15 -18.67 -12.62
CA ASP A 237 1.34 -18.58 -11.41
C ASP A 237 -0.07 -18.05 -11.70
N PHE A 238 -0.20 -17.07 -12.60
CA PHE A 238 -1.51 -16.62 -13.07
C PHE A 238 -2.31 -17.79 -13.68
N GLY A 239 -1.68 -18.63 -14.51
CA GLY A 239 -2.30 -19.83 -15.07
C GLY A 239 -2.88 -20.78 -14.01
N ALA A 240 -2.25 -20.90 -12.84
CA ALA A 240 -2.72 -21.74 -11.74
C ALA A 240 -3.91 -21.15 -10.95
N VAL A 241 -4.19 -19.86 -11.10
CA VAL A 241 -5.29 -19.16 -10.41
C VAL A 241 -6.36 -18.59 -11.33
N SER A 242 -6.11 -18.64 -12.64
CA SER A 242 -7.07 -18.28 -13.69
C SER A 242 -8.23 -19.27 -13.72
N TRP A 243 -9.39 -18.79 -14.14
CA TRP A 243 -10.57 -19.61 -14.40
C TRP A 243 -11.30 -19.04 -15.62
N ASP A 244 -12.38 -19.70 -16.03
CA ASP A 244 -13.26 -19.15 -17.05
C ASP A 244 -14.05 -17.99 -16.44
N PHE A 245 -13.68 -16.76 -16.80
CA PHE A 245 -14.28 -15.53 -16.25
C PHE A 245 -15.75 -15.32 -16.70
N SER A 246 -16.37 -16.31 -17.34
CA SER A 246 -17.77 -16.38 -17.74
C SER A 246 -18.72 -16.58 -16.53
N GLY A 247 -18.84 -15.55 -15.69
CA GLY A 247 -20.02 -15.38 -14.81
C GLY A 247 -20.23 -16.40 -13.69
N THR A 248 -19.24 -17.22 -13.32
CA THR A 248 -19.39 -18.17 -12.20
C THR A 248 -19.58 -17.42 -10.87
N THR A 249 -20.75 -17.60 -10.24
CA THR A 249 -21.05 -17.18 -8.87
C THR A 249 -21.27 -18.44 -8.02
N PRO A 250 -20.59 -18.59 -6.86
CA PRO A 250 -19.67 -17.66 -6.23
C PRO A 250 -18.30 -17.59 -6.93
N LEU A 251 -17.60 -16.47 -6.72
CA LEU A 251 -16.24 -16.28 -7.25
C LEU A 251 -15.27 -17.33 -6.69
N PRO A 252 -14.30 -17.79 -7.48
CA PRO A 252 -13.27 -18.69 -6.98
C PRO A 252 -12.49 -18.08 -5.82
N ARG A 253 -12.02 -18.95 -4.93
CA ARG A 253 -11.29 -18.55 -3.72
C ARG A 253 -10.13 -17.60 -4.03
N GLY A 254 -10.07 -16.51 -3.28
CA GLY A 254 -8.98 -15.52 -3.34
C GLY A 254 -9.20 -14.36 -4.30
N TRP A 255 -10.24 -14.43 -5.15
CA TRP A 255 -10.64 -13.33 -6.02
C TRP A 255 -11.56 -12.36 -5.28
N SER A 256 -11.27 -11.07 -5.42
CA SER A 256 -12.08 -10.00 -4.85
C SER A 256 -13.37 -9.81 -5.66
N PRO A 257 -14.45 -9.33 -5.04
CA PRO A 257 -15.61 -8.84 -5.76
C PRO A 257 -15.19 -7.84 -6.85
N PRO A 258 -15.84 -7.88 -8.03
CA PRO A 258 -15.41 -7.07 -9.15
C PRO A 258 -15.56 -5.57 -8.83
N LEU A 259 -14.53 -4.78 -9.18
CA LEU A 259 -14.54 -3.32 -8.98
C LEU A 259 -15.58 -2.62 -9.88
N ALA A 260 -15.82 -3.22 -11.03
CA ALA A 260 -16.83 -2.87 -12.03
C ALA A 260 -17.10 -4.16 -12.84
N PRO A 261 -18.20 -4.24 -13.60
CA PRO A 261 -18.47 -5.39 -14.46
C PRO A 261 -17.25 -5.77 -15.31
N GLY A 262 -16.86 -7.05 -15.30
CA GLY A 262 -15.70 -7.56 -16.04
C GLY A 262 -14.32 -7.17 -15.48
N CYS A 263 -14.24 -6.57 -14.28
CA CYS A 263 -12.98 -6.17 -13.66
C CYS A 263 -12.69 -7.02 -12.40
N TYR A 264 -11.71 -7.92 -12.46
CA TYR A 264 -11.40 -8.84 -11.36
C TYR A 264 -9.99 -8.63 -10.82
N GLN A 265 -9.80 -8.92 -9.53
CA GLN A 265 -8.48 -8.86 -8.88
C GLN A 265 -8.24 -10.07 -7.97
N LEU A 266 -7.00 -10.58 -8.00
CA LEU A 266 -6.49 -11.52 -7.01
C LEU A 266 -5.24 -10.93 -6.38
N LEU A 267 -5.37 -10.50 -5.13
CA LEU A 267 -4.31 -9.81 -4.41
C LEU A 267 -3.46 -10.78 -3.58
N LEU A 268 -2.15 -10.70 -3.75
CA LEU A 268 -1.15 -11.33 -2.87
C LEU A 268 -0.86 -10.44 -1.67
N TYR A 269 -0.93 -9.12 -1.86
CA TYR A 269 -0.91 -8.13 -0.79
C TYR A 269 -2.08 -7.18 -0.97
N GLN A 270 -2.84 -6.98 0.10
CA GLN A 270 -3.96 -6.05 0.14
C GLN A 270 -3.78 -5.09 1.31
N ALA A 271 -3.72 -3.80 1.01
CA ALA A 271 -3.47 -2.74 2.00
C ALA A 271 -2.29 -3.07 2.93
N GLY A 272 -1.16 -3.49 2.36
CA GLY A 272 0.06 -3.82 3.09
C GLY A 272 -0.01 -5.14 3.87
N ARG A 273 -1.04 -5.97 3.67
CA ARG A 273 -1.16 -7.27 4.33
C ARG A 273 -1.01 -8.40 3.32
N CYS A 274 -0.06 -9.29 3.60
CA CYS A 274 0.13 -10.54 2.87
C CYS A 274 -1.15 -11.38 2.94
N GLN A 275 -1.56 -11.96 1.81
CA GLN A 275 -2.68 -12.90 1.69
C GLN A 275 -2.12 -14.31 1.59
N PRO A 276 -1.93 -15.06 2.70
CA PRO A 276 -1.08 -16.25 2.71
C PRO A 276 -1.58 -17.34 1.77
N SER A 277 -2.91 -17.48 1.67
CA SER A 277 -3.56 -18.38 0.72
C SER A 277 -3.15 -18.11 -0.74
N ASN A 278 -3.21 -16.84 -1.15
CA ASN A 278 -2.94 -16.44 -2.52
C ASN A 278 -1.43 -16.52 -2.80
N CYS A 279 -0.58 -16.12 -1.85
CA CYS A 279 0.87 -16.26 -1.96
C CYS A 279 1.33 -17.71 -2.11
N ARG A 280 0.70 -18.67 -1.42
CA ARG A 280 1.01 -20.11 -1.57
C ARG A 280 0.69 -20.65 -2.96
N ARG A 281 -0.38 -20.15 -3.59
CA ARG A 281 -0.79 -20.53 -4.96
C ARG A 281 0.06 -19.86 -6.03
N CYS A 282 0.72 -18.75 -5.70
CA CYS A 282 1.50 -17.93 -6.62
C CYS A 282 2.95 -17.77 -6.13
N PRO A 283 3.75 -18.86 -6.04
CA PRO A 283 5.08 -18.83 -5.44
C PRO A 283 6.12 -18.04 -6.25
N GLY A 284 6.03 -18.01 -7.58
CA GLY A 284 6.88 -17.19 -8.45
C GLY A 284 6.63 -15.69 -8.26
N ALA A 285 5.37 -15.27 -8.28
CA ALA A 285 4.96 -13.89 -8.02
C ALA A 285 5.33 -13.46 -6.61
N TYR A 286 5.09 -14.32 -5.61
CA TYR A 286 5.49 -14.03 -4.23
C TYR A 286 7.00 -13.85 -4.07
N ARG A 287 7.82 -14.69 -4.73
CA ARG A 287 9.29 -14.53 -4.73
C ARG A 287 9.73 -13.23 -5.38
N ALA A 288 9.11 -12.84 -6.50
CA ALA A 288 9.40 -11.57 -7.16
C ALA A 288 9.12 -10.39 -6.22
N LEU A 289 7.96 -10.37 -5.56
CA LEU A 289 7.58 -9.32 -4.61
C LEU A 289 8.60 -9.15 -3.46
N ARG A 290 9.12 -10.25 -2.93
CA ARG A 290 10.12 -10.21 -1.84
C ARG A 290 11.47 -9.63 -2.26
N GLY A 291 11.79 -9.59 -3.55
CA GLY A 291 13.03 -9.01 -4.06
C GLY A 291 12.95 -7.51 -4.39
N LEU A 292 11.76 -6.92 -4.34
CA LEU A 292 11.53 -5.52 -4.64
C LEU A 292 11.99 -4.62 -3.49
N ARG A 293 12.70 -3.54 -3.82
CA ARG A 293 13.25 -2.57 -2.86
C ARG A 293 12.26 -1.50 -2.46
N SER A 294 11.35 -1.14 -3.37
CA SER A 294 10.40 -0.05 -3.15
C SER A 294 8.99 -0.54 -2.85
N PHE A 295 8.77 -1.85 -2.76
CA PHE A 295 7.44 -2.41 -2.54
C PHE A 295 6.86 -2.00 -1.17
N MET A 296 5.62 -1.50 -1.20
CA MET A 296 4.89 -1.05 -0.02
C MET A 296 4.26 -2.23 0.74
N SER A 297 5.07 -3.17 1.22
CA SER A 297 4.59 -4.44 1.79
C SER A 297 3.98 -4.36 3.18
N ALA A 298 4.02 -3.20 3.84
CA ALA A 298 3.57 -2.99 5.22
C ALA A 298 2.89 -1.61 5.39
N ASN A 299 2.21 -1.15 4.34
CA ASN A 299 1.55 0.15 4.28
C ASN A 299 0.14 -0.02 3.69
N THR A 300 -0.88 0.65 4.23
CA THR A 300 -2.26 0.54 3.71
C THR A 300 -2.40 1.02 2.26
N PHE A 301 -1.47 1.82 1.75
CA PHE A 301 -1.42 2.19 0.34
C PHE A 301 -0.82 1.11 -0.56
N GLY A 302 -0.30 0.02 -0.02
CA GLY A 302 0.37 -1.03 -0.78
C GLY A 302 -0.57 -2.16 -1.19
N ASN A 303 -0.67 -2.43 -2.49
CA ASN A 303 -1.27 -3.66 -3.01
C ASN A 303 -0.32 -4.33 -4.00
N ALA A 304 -0.45 -5.64 -4.13
CA ALA A 304 0.18 -6.39 -5.21
C ALA A 304 -0.67 -7.59 -5.61
N GLY A 305 -0.79 -7.86 -6.91
CA GLY A 305 -1.59 -8.99 -7.40
C GLY A 305 -1.95 -8.91 -8.88
N PHE A 306 -2.78 -9.84 -9.32
CA PHE A 306 -3.28 -9.87 -10.69
C PHE A 306 -4.51 -8.96 -10.83
N SER A 307 -4.55 -8.20 -11.91
CA SER A 307 -5.69 -7.39 -12.32
C SER A 307 -6.12 -7.80 -13.72
N VAL A 308 -7.36 -8.27 -13.82
CA VAL A 308 -7.98 -8.78 -15.04
C VAL A 308 -9.08 -7.82 -15.49
N LEU A 309 -9.07 -7.51 -16.78
CA LEU A 309 -10.09 -6.71 -17.44
C LEU A 309 -10.61 -7.50 -18.64
N LEU A 310 -11.90 -7.83 -18.64
CA LEU A 310 -12.53 -8.55 -19.75
C LEU A 310 -12.78 -7.62 -20.95
N PRO A 311 -12.92 -8.15 -22.18
CA PRO A 311 -13.41 -7.39 -23.32
C PRO A 311 -14.72 -6.64 -23.01
N GLY A 312 -14.81 -5.39 -23.45
CA GLY A 312 -15.92 -4.48 -23.18
C GLY A 312 -15.94 -3.86 -21.77
N ALA A 313 -15.08 -4.30 -20.85
CA ALA A 313 -15.04 -3.75 -19.50
C ALA A 313 -14.32 -2.40 -19.44
N ARG A 314 -14.82 -1.51 -18.59
CA ARG A 314 -14.27 -0.18 -18.36
C ARG A 314 -14.23 0.16 -16.88
N LEU A 315 -13.12 0.74 -16.44
CA LEU A 315 -12.99 1.39 -15.15
C LEU A 315 -13.06 2.91 -15.36
N GLU A 316 -14.11 3.49 -14.80
CA GLU A 316 -14.37 4.93 -14.84
C GLU A 316 -13.28 5.75 -14.13
N GLY A 317 -13.24 7.04 -14.46
CA GLY A 317 -12.21 7.97 -14.03
C GLY A 317 -12.08 8.04 -12.51
N ARG A 318 -10.92 7.63 -11.99
CA ARG A 318 -10.63 7.63 -10.55
C ARG A 318 -9.22 8.15 -10.27
N CYS A 319 -9.00 8.58 -9.03
CA CYS A 319 -7.67 8.90 -8.49
C CYS A 319 -7.34 7.92 -7.37
N GLY A 320 -6.06 7.58 -7.24
CA GLY A 320 -5.49 6.80 -6.16
C GLY A 320 -5.53 7.54 -4.82
N PRO A 321 -5.21 6.88 -3.71
CA PRO A 321 -5.30 7.48 -2.39
C PRO A 321 -4.14 8.44 -2.08
N THR A 322 -3.00 8.35 -2.80
CA THR A 322 -1.82 9.18 -2.54
C THR A 322 -0.90 9.31 -3.75
N ASN A 323 -0.21 10.45 -3.88
CA ASN A 323 0.91 10.65 -4.82
C ASN A 323 2.27 10.16 -4.25
N ALA A 324 2.29 9.63 -3.03
CA ALA A 324 3.49 9.07 -2.42
C ALA A 324 3.85 7.66 -2.97
N ARG A 325 3.00 7.10 -3.83
CA ARG A 325 3.20 5.80 -4.48
C ARG A 325 3.23 5.93 -5.99
N VAL A 326 3.84 4.95 -6.63
CA VAL A 326 3.79 4.69 -8.07
C VAL A 326 3.29 3.27 -8.24
N ARG A 327 2.28 3.08 -9.09
CA ARG A 327 1.72 1.77 -9.39
C ARG A 327 2.42 1.20 -10.62
N CYS A 328 3.16 0.12 -10.44
CA CYS A 328 3.81 -0.63 -11.52
C CYS A 328 2.83 -1.65 -12.09
N HIS A 329 2.61 -1.63 -13.41
CA HIS A 329 1.85 -2.63 -14.16
C HIS A 329 2.83 -3.44 -15.02
N LEU A 330 3.05 -4.72 -14.69
CA LEU A 330 3.72 -5.67 -15.58
C LEU A 330 2.67 -6.31 -16.50
N GLY A 331 2.79 -6.12 -17.82
CA GLY A 331 1.90 -6.76 -18.79
C GLY A 331 2.08 -8.29 -18.82
N LEU A 332 1.00 -9.05 -18.59
CA LEU A 332 1.03 -10.52 -18.62
C LEU A 332 0.37 -11.11 -19.87
N LYS A 333 -0.84 -10.63 -20.19
CA LYS A 333 -1.60 -10.95 -21.41
C LYS A 333 -2.23 -9.65 -21.89
N ILE A 334 -1.80 -9.14 -23.04
CA ILE A 334 -2.24 -7.83 -23.54
C ILE A 334 -2.86 -7.99 -24.93
N PRO A 335 -4.17 -8.27 -25.02
CA PRO A 335 -4.88 -8.25 -26.29
C PRO A 335 -4.94 -6.84 -26.89
N PRO A 336 -5.26 -6.72 -28.20
CA PRO A 336 -5.49 -5.42 -28.83
C PRO A 336 -6.69 -4.68 -28.20
N GLY A 337 -6.78 -3.38 -28.45
CA GLY A 337 -7.90 -2.56 -27.97
C GLY A 337 -7.88 -2.25 -26.46
N CYS A 338 -6.78 -2.51 -25.76
CA CYS A 338 -6.61 -2.15 -24.35
C CYS A 338 -6.01 -0.75 -24.20
N GLU A 339 -6.68 0.14 -23.46
CA GLU A 339 -6.28 1.53 -23.29
C GLU A 339 -6.15 1.89 -21.80
N LEU A 340 -5.10 2.64 -21.48
CA LEU A 340 -4.92 3.35 -20.22
C LEU A 340 -4.77 4.84 -20.52
N VAL A 341 -5.54 5.69 -19.86
CA VAL A 341 -5.34 7.15 -19.91
C VAL A 341 -5.05 7.63 -18.51
N VAL A 342 -3.95 8.36 -18.30
CA VAL A 342 -3.55 8.91 -16.99
C VAL A 342 -3.24 10.38 -17.16
N GLY A 343 -3.94 11.25 -16.42
CA GLY A 343 -3.73 12.69 -16.52
C GLY A 343 -4.00 13.27 -17.93
N GLY A 344 -4.78 12.57 -18.76
CA GLY A 344 -5.03 12.93 -20.16
C GLY A 344 -4.03 12.35 -21.16
N GLU A 345 -3.00 11.63 -20.70
CA GLU A 345 -2.00 10.99 -21.55
C GLU A 345 -2.36 9.50 -21.77
N PRO A 346 -2.66 9.08 -23.02
CA PRO A 346 -2.94 7.68 -23.33
C PRO A 346 -1.65 6.85 -23.37
N GLN A 347 -1.75 5.58 -22.98
CA GLN A 347 -0.67 4.61 -22.99
C GLN A 347 -1.20 3.18 -23.15
N CYS A 348 -0.37 2.32 -23.75
CA CYS A 348 -0.64 0.89 -23.89
C CYS A 348 0.32 0.06 -23.03
N TRP A 349 -0.12 -1.15 -22.68
CA TRP A 349 0.77 -2.15 -22.10
C TRP A 349 1.50 -2.92 -23.18
N ALA A 350 2.63 -3.52 -22.81
CA ALA A 350 3.29 -4.55 -23.59
C ALA A 350 3.55 -5.76 -22.67
N GLU A 351 3.43 -6.96 -23.22
CA GLU A 351 3.73 -8.19 -22.48
C GLU A 351 5.20 -8.22 -22.08
N GLY A 352 5.47 -8.66 -20.84
CA GLY A 352 6.84 -8.73 -20.31
C GLY A 352 7.44 -7.38 -19.90
N HIS A 353 6.73 -6.26 -20.11
CA HIS A 353 7.24 -4.93 -19.82
C HIS A 353 6.47 -4.25 -18.69
N CYS A 354 7.19 -3.48 -17.88
CA CYS A 354 6.60 -2.67 -16.81
C CYS A 354 6.23 -1.26 -17.30
N LEU A 355 5.03 -0.83 -16.92
CA LEU A 355 4.55 0.54 -17.02
C LEU A 355 4.38 1.12 -15.61
N LEU A 356 5.03 2.26 -15.33
CA LEU A 356 4.99 2.92 -14.02
C LEU A 356 4.04 4.11 -14.06
N VAL A 357 2.96 4.01 -13.29
CA VAL A 357 1.85 4.97 -13.31
C VAL A 357 1.78 5.71 -11.97
N ASP A 358 1.75 7.05 -11.99
CA ASP A 358 1.29 7.81 -10.83
C ASP A 358 -0.25 7.81 -10.82
N ASP A 359 -0.82 6.86 -10.10
CA ASP A 359 -2.26 6.66 -10.08
C ASP A 359 -3.01 7.74 -9.28
N SER A 360 -2.31 8.71 -8.67
CA SER A 360 -2.95 9.88 -8.04
C SER A 360 -3.49 10.89 -9.05
N PHE A 361 -3.05 10.80 -10.31
CA PHE A 361 -3.72 11.44 -11.44
C PHE A 361 -5.01 10.70 -11.79
N LEU A 362 -5.98 11.45 -12.31
CA LEU A 362 -7.19 10.89 -12.88
C LEU A 362 -6.83 9.88 -13.96
N HIS A 363 -7.28 8.64 -13.79
CA HIS A 363 -7.00 7.58 -14.74
C HIS A 363 -8.25 6.77 -15.09
N THR A 364 -8.31 6.35 -16.35
CA THR A 364 -9.33 5.44 -16.91
C THR A 364 -8.65 4.25 -17.55
N VAL A 365 -9.33 3.10 -17.51
CA VAL A 365 -8.85 1.85 -18.12
C VAL A 365 -10.01 1.26 -18.92
N ALA A 366 -9.79 0.90 -20.16
CA ALA A 366 -10.81 0.29 -21.01
C ALA A 366 -10.24 -0.87 -21.82
N HIS A 367 -11.09 -1.85 -22.09
CA HIS A 367 -10.83 -2.90 -23.07
C HIS A 367 -11.89 -2.82 -24.17
N ASN A 368 -11.53 -2.19 -25.28
CA ASN A 368 -12.38 -1.95 -26.45
C ASN A 368 -12.28 -3.08 -27.49
N GLY A 369 -11.77 -4.25 -27.10
CA GLY A 369 -11.62 -5.41 -27.95
C GLY A 369 -12.88 -6.27 -27.95
N SER A 370 -12.91 -7.29 -28.80
CA SER A 370 -14.04 -8.21 -28.91
C SER A 370 -13.90 -9.41 -27.96
N PRO A 371 -14.97 -10.16 -27.68
CA PRO A 371 -14.92 -11.30 -26.75
C PRO A 371 -13.85 -12.34 -27.09
N GLU A 372 -13.56 -12.55 -28.38
CA GLU A 372 -12.55 -13.48 -28.88
C GLU A 372 -11.09 -13.07 -28.59
N ASP A 373 -10.84 -11.79 -28.31
CA ASP A 373 -9.49 -11.29 -27.95
C ASP A 373 -9.04 -11.83 -26.57
N GLY A 374 -10.00 -12.24 -25.73
CA GLY A 374 -9.74 -12.70 -24.37
C GLY A 374 -9.39 -11.55 -23.41
N PRO A 375 -9.05 -11.87 -22.14
CA PRO A 375 -8.90 -10.85 -21.12
C PRO A 375 -7.52 -10.18 -21.11
N ARG A 376 -7.48 -8.89 -20.76
CA ARG A 376 -6.24 -8.18 -20.42
C ARG A 376 -5.83 -8.46 -18.98
N VAL A 377 -4.63 -9.00 -18.81
CA VAL A 377 -4.06 -9.36 -17.52
C VAL A 377 -2.78 -8.59 -17.29
N VAL A 378 -2.70 -7.89 -16.15
CA VAL A 378 -1.45 -7.28 -15.66
C VAL A 378 -1.20 -7.71 -14.21
N PHE A 379 0.07 -7.76 -13.83
CA PHE A 379 0.46 -7.85 -12.43
C PHE A 379 0.74 -6.44 -11.90
N ILE A 380 -0.06 -6.00 -10.94
CA ILE A 380 0.08 -4.68 -10.31
C ILE A 380 0.94 -4.78 -9.06
N VAL A 381 1.79 -3.79 -8.82
CA VAL A 381 2.55 -3.63 -7.58
C VAL A 381 2.61 -2.15 -7.21
N ASP A 382 2.17 -1.79 -6.02
CA ASP A 382 2.28 -0.44 -5.47
C ASP A 382 3.67 -0.24 -4.84
N LEU A 383 4.46 0.67 -5.42
CA LEU A 383 5.83 0.98 -5.05
C LEU A 383 5.90 2.39 -4.45
N TRP A 384 6.83 2.63 -3.52
CA TRP A 384 7.14 3.97 -3.06
C TRP A 384 7.53 4.86 -4.22
N HIS A 385 6.99 6.08 -4.31
CA HIS A 385 7.43 7.04 -5.31
C HIS A 385 8.94 7.31 -5.16
N PRO A 386 9.74 7.34 -6.24
CA PRO A 386 11.20 7.36 -6.16
C PRO A 386 11.74 8.57 -5.39
N ASN A 387 11.04 9.70 -5.45
CA ASN A 387 11.39 10.93 -4.74
C ASN A 387 10.88 11.01 -3.29
N VAL A 388 10.29 9.95 -2.72
CA VAL A 388 9.95 9.88 -1.29
C VAL A 388 11.18 9.40 -0.52
N ALA A 389 11.67 10.23 0.40
CA ALA A 389 12.89 9.99 1.16
C ALA A 389 12.70 8.88 2.19
N GLY A 390 13.78 8.18 2.57
CA GLY A 390 13.70 7.06 3.51
C GLY A 390 13.06 7.41 4.87
N ALA A 391 13.34 8.59 5.41
CA ALA A 391 12.70 9.07 6.64
C ALA A 391 11.19 9.30 6.48
N GLU A 392 10.77 9.77 5.30
CA GLU A 392 9.35 9.96 4.97
C GLU A 392 8.65 8.61 4.83
N ARG A 393 9.28 7.62 4.17
CA ARG A 393 8.75 6.25 4.05
C ARG A 393 8.49 5.64 5.42
N GLN A 394 9.47 5.71 6.33
CA GLN A 394 9.34 5.19 7.71
C GLN A 394 8.18 5.84 8.47
N ALA A 395 8.04 7.16 8.36
CA ALA A 395 6.94 7.87 8.99
C ALA A 395 5.58 7.49 8.39
N LEU A 396 5.50 7.38 7.06
CA LEU A 396 4.29 7.00 6.37
C LEU A 396 3.92 5.53 6.62
N ASP A 397 4.87 4.62 6.73
CA ASP A 397 4.64 3.23 7.17
C ASP A 397 4.07 3.17 8.59
N PHE A 398 4.54 4.03 9.49
CA PHE A 398 3.97 4.10 10.83
C PHE A 398 2.54 4.69 10.84
N VAL A 399 2.33 5.78 10.11
CA VAL A 399 1.03 6.47 10.06
C VAL A 399 -0.02 5.62 9.37
N PHE A 400 0.36 4.97 8.27
CA PHE A 400 -0.48 4.12 7.44
C PHE A 400 -0.14 2.65 7.62
N ALA A 401 0.24 2.26 8.84
CA ALA A 401 0.40 0.86 9.19
C ALA A 401 -0.95 0.14 8.98
N PRO A 402 -0.97 -1.06 8.37
CA PRO A 402 -2.16 -1.87 8.27
C PRO A 402 -2.74 -2.15 9.66
N ASP A 403 -4.06 -2.13 9.77
CA ASP A 403 -4.71 -2.51 11.02
C ASP A 403 -4.36 -3.99 11.36
N PRO A 404 -4.06 -4.28 12.63
CA PRO A 404 -3.56 -5.58 13.08
C PRO A 404 -4.52 -6.74 12.82
#